data_AF-A0A955WSW0-F1
#
_entry.id   AF-A0A955WSW0-F1
#
_cell.length_a   1.000
_cell.length_b   1.000
_cell.length_c   1.000
_cell.angle_alpha   90.00
_cell.angle_beta   90.00
_cell.angle_gamma   90.00
#
_symmetry.space_group_name_H-M   'P 1'
#
loop_
_entity.id
_entity.type
_entity.pdbx_description
1 polymer ?
#
loop_
_entity_poly.entity_id
_entity_poly.type
_entity_poly.pdbx_seq_one_letter_code
_entity_poly.pdbx_strand_id
1 'polypeptide(L)'
;MHTLRRLIALTALAVGLGGCAGTLTVPASDGDGGPTGPAPAALAPTQDGGSFPDAADAQDGGASPARDAAPANDDAALPEPEDPFEPISPRLQRLTVGQYRNSLRDLLGVEVAAELEADTPLHGFAVIGGGELTIGPRAAEQYEAAATEAVAAAFADPAGRTGCAQPEPGCLAEFFRAFGRRAWRRPLDEDEVAALVTLSQGLGEQLRDPWGGVAGAASLVLQAPDFLFRVEVGQDGPDGRQLTGFELAGRLAAFLWQSAPDDALLDAAAEGLLDTPEGLRAEAERMLADARAERGVLGFFAEAFTLDQLPGLVKDREAFVRMTPTLGAAMQGEIQALLRWLVIDEDADLRALLTTRTVFVNAELAALYGLPPVEGPGFTAVQLPPRHPRGGLLGTAGFLAVNAHASVTSPTHRGKAIQNQLLCFDVPPPPPGVATNLDGVGGDAPTTTREKLARHAADPTCAGCHQFMDPLGLALENFDALGAWRTTENGHPIDARGEFRGEPFVGGRALAERVAATDDFAACQVRRLYRYALGHLEAYSELPAIDELALAFQADGRRFRGLVLALVSHPAFRAVGPLDEEAP
;
A
#
# COMPACT_ATOMS: atom_id res chain seq x y z
N MET A 1 -9.69 -28.53 -7.36
CA MET A 1 -8.55 -27.72 -7.83
C MET A 1 -8.23 -27.91 -9.31
N HIS A 2 -7.97 -29.14 -9.80
CA HIS A 2 -7.74 -29.38 -11.23
C HIS A 2 -8.89 -28.93 -12.15
N THR A 3 -10.15 -29.07 -11.72
CA THR A 3 -11.33 -28.73 -12.54
C THR A 3 -11.56 -27.22 -12.66
N LEU A 4 -11.39 -26.45 -11.58
CA LEU A 4 -11.53 -24.99 -11.59
C LEU A 4 -10.35 -24.32 -12.31
N ARG A 5 -9.13 -24.83 -12.11
CA ARG A 5 -7.91 -24.37 -12.81
C ARG A 5 -7.93 -24.74 -14.30
N ARG A 6 -8.43 -25.93 -14.68
CA ARG A 6 -8.67 -26.30 -16.08
C ARG A 6 -9.73 -25.43 -16.75
N LEU A 7 -10.81 -25.04 -16.04
CA LEU A 7 -11.83 -24.16 -16.60
C LEU A 7 -11.27 -22.77 -16.93
N ILE A 8 -10.42 -22.21 -16.05
CA ILE A 8 -9.78 -20.90 -16.24
C ILE A 8 -8.73 -20.95 -17.37
N ALA A 9 -7.88 -21.99 -17.40
CA ALA A 9 -6.88 -22.16 -18.46
C ALA A 9 -7.53 -22.40 -19.84
N LEU A 10 -8.59 -23.21 -19.91
CA LEU A 10 -9.30 -23.50 -21.17
C LEU A 10 -10.14 -22.32 -21.68
N THR A 11 -10.69 -21.48 -20.81
CA THR A 11 -11.43 -20.27 -21.25
C THR A 11 -10.49 -19.16 -21.71
N ALA A 12 -9.34 -18.97 -21.07
CA ALA A 12 -8.32 -18.02 -21.53
C ALA A 12 -7.74 -18.43 -22.91
N LEU A 13 -7.49 -19.74 -23.13
CA LEU A 13 -7.04 -20.22 -24.45
C LEU A 13 -8.12 -20.20 -25.54
N ALA A 14 -9.40 -20.38 -25.18
CA ALA A 14 -10.49 -20.41 -26.17
C ALA A 14 -10.84 -19.02 -26.73
N VAL A 15 -10.65 -17.94 -25.95
CA VAL A 15 -10.94 -16.57 -26.40
C VAL A 15 -9.91 -16.07 -27.42
N GLY A 16 -8.64 -16.50 -27.33
CA GLY A 16 -7.58 -16.12 -28.28
C GLY A 16 -7.69 -16.73 -29.69
N LEU A 17 -8.51 -17.77 -29.87
CA LEU A 17 -8.69 -18.47 -31.16
C LEU A 17 -10.00 -18.12 -31.88
N GLY A 18 -10.84 -17.26 -31.29
CA GLY A 18 -12.18 -16.94 -31.79
C GLY A 18 -12.31 -15.54 -32.39
N GLY A 19 -12.07 -15.40 -33.70
CA GLY A 19 -12.86 -14.48 -34.52
C GLY A 19 -12.18 -13.22 -35.08
N CYS A 20 -11.31 -13.37 -36.06
CA CYS A 20 -11.11 -12.38 -37.12
C CYS A 20 -11.62 -12.95 -38.45
N ALA A 21 -12.92 -12.87 -38.70
CA ALA A 21 -13.50 -13.05 -40.02
C ALA A 21 -14.91 -12.45 -40.06
N GLY A 22 -15.07 -11.27 -40.68
CA GLY A 22 -16.38 -10.64 -40.83
C GLY A 22 -16.32 -9.40 -41.72
N THR A 23 -16.47 -9.61 -43.01
CA THR A 23 -16.56 -8.61 -44.08
C THR A 23 -17.65 -7.56 -43.83
N LEU A 24 -17.28 -6.29 -44.00
CA LEU A 24 -18.16 -5.12 -44.04
C LEU A 24 -19.09 -5.17 -45.26
N THR A 25 -20.39 -5.27 -45.00
CA THR A 25 -21.45 -4.89 -45.95
C THR A 25 -22.29 -3.79 -45.32
N VAL A 26 -22.21 -2.59 -45.90
CA VAL A 26 -23.08 -1.44 -45.60
C VAL A 26 -24.36 -1.56 -46.42
N PRO A 27 -25.54 -1.33 -45.83
CA PRO A 27 -26.66 -0.76 -46.56
C PRO A 27 -27.06 0.63 -46.04
N ALA A 28 -27.64 1.37 -46.99
CA ALA A 28 -27.98 2.78 -46.98
C ALA A 28 -28.81 3.29 -45.81
N SER A 29 -28.53 4.55 -45.47
CA SER A 29 -29.31 5.44 -44.61
C SER A 29 -30.59 5.92 -45.30
N ASP A 30 -31.69 5.96 -44.54
CA ASP A 30 -32.79 6.91 -44.74
C ASP A 30 -33.51 7.15 -43.39
N GLY A 31 -33.83 8.42 -43.12
CA GLY A 31 -35.03 8.78 -42.33
C GLY A 31 -34.87 9.14 -40.85
N ASP A 32 -34.49 10.39 -40.60
CA ASP A 32 -35.17 11.39 -39.74
C ASP A 32 -35.86 10.97 -38.41
N GLY A 33 -35.48 11.65 -37.31
CA GLY A 33 -36.27 11.70 -36.07
C GLY A 33 -35.46 11.94 -34.78
N GLY A 34 -35.32 13.20 -34.36
CA GLY A 34 -35.23 13.52 -32.92
C GLY A 34 -36.64 13.56 -32.29
N PRO A 35 -36.82 13.77 -30.95
CA PRO A 35 -35.85 14.22 -29.95
C PRO A 35 -35.98 13.56 -28.52
N THR A 36 -35.11 13.99 -27.58
CA THR A 36 -35.27 14.02 -26.09
C THR A 36 -35.44 12.72 -25.27
N GLY A 37 -34.51 12.45 -24.34
CA GLY A 37 -34.65 11.49 -23.22
C GLY A 37 -33.32 11.25 -22.45
N PRO A 38 -33.32 10.92 -21.14
CA PRO A 38 -32.36 11.44 -20.15
C PRO A 38 -31.07 10.60 -19.93
N ALA A 39 -30.11 11.22 -19.23
CA ALA A 39 -28.85 10.63 -18.76
C ALA A 39 -29.06 9.41 -17.83
N PRO A 40 -28.16 8.40 -17.87
CA PRO A 40 -28.29 7.22 -17.02
C PRO A 40 -27.95 7.52 -15.56
N ALA A 41 -28.79 6.98 -14.68
CA ALA A 41 -28.69 7.06 -13.23
C ALA A 41 -27.47 6.28 -12.70
N ALA A 42 -26.78 6.90 -11.74
CA ALA A 42 -25.77 6.25 -10.92
C ALA A 42 -26.42 5.17 -10.04
N LEU A 43 -25.83 3.98 -10.04
CA LEU A 43 -26.19 2.88 -9.16
C LEU A 43 -25.75 3.21 -7.73
N ALA A 44 -26.71 3.22 -6.81
CA ALA A 44 -26.49 3.32 -5.38
C ALA A 44 -25.98 1.97 -4.82
N PRO A 45 -25.06 1.95 -3.84
CA PRO A 45 -24.72 0.73 -3.13
C PRO A 45 -25.85 0.34 -2.17
N THR A 46 -26.12 -0.97 -2.12
CA THR A 46 -27.11 -1.64 -1.28
C THR A 46 -26.74 -1.55 0.19
N GLN A 47 -27.72 -1.15 1.01
CA GLN A 47 -27.69 -1.16 2.47
C GLN A 47 -28.04 -2.57 2.97
N ASP A 48 -27.16 -3.18 3.76
CA ASP A 48 -27.58 -4.16 4.76
C ASP A 48 -27.54 -3.50 6.13
N GLY A 49 -28.73 -3.14 6.61
CA GLY A 49 -28.98 -2.51 7.90
C GLY A 49 -29.18 -3.56 8.98
N GLY A 50 -28.24 -3.63 9.92
CA GLY A 50 -28.48 -4.16 11.27
C GLY A 50 -29.09 -3.06 12.14
N SER A 51 -30.41 -3.14 12.36
CA SER A 51 -31.16 -2.21 13.21
C SER A 51 -30.77 -2.35 14.69
N PHE A 52 -30.43 -1.23 15.34
CA PHE A 52 -30.48 -1.08 16.80
C PHE A 52 -31.60 -0.11 17.19
N PRO A 53 -32.29 -0.31 18.33
CA PRO A 53 -33.57 0.32 18.61
C PRO A 53 -33.47 1.79 19.03
N ASP A 54 -34.55 2.51 18.75
CA ASP A 54 -34.78 3.93 18.99
C ASP A 54 -34.51 4.39 20.43
N ALA A 55 -33.81 5.53 20.54
CA ALA A 55 -33.68 6.30 21.77
C ALA A 55 -34.92 7.21 21.95
N ALA A 56 -35.82 6.81 22.85
CA ALA A 56 -36.77 7.72 23.48
C ALA A 56 -36.79 7.46 24.98
N ASP A 57 -36.72 8.56 25.74
CA ASP A 57 -36.85 8.69 27.19
C ASP A 57 -35.73 8.15 28.11
N ALA A 58 -34.80 9.05 28.46
CA ALA A 58 -34.31 9.18 29.83
C ALA A 58 -33.69 10.57 30.05
N GLN A 59 -34.49 11.49 30.59
CA GLN A 59 -33.98 12.57 31.43
C GLN A 59 -33.54 11.94 32.75
N ASP A 60 -32.25 11.88 33.04
CA ASP A 60 -31.75 12.17 34.38
C ASP A 60 -30.26 12.49 34.36
N GLY A 61 -29.88 13.48 35.16
CA GLY A 61 -28.49 13.94 35.29
C GLY A 61 -27.61 12.88 35.94
N GLY A 62 -26.45 12.61 35.33
CA GLY A 62 -25.43 11.73 35.88
C GLY A 62 -24.08 12.05 35.27
N ALA A 63 -23.09 12.26 36.13
CA ALA A 63 -21.74 12.73 35.81
C ALA A 63 -21.01 11.87 34.76
N SER A 64 -20.22 12.54 33.91
CA SER A 64 -19.22 11.89 33.06
C SER A 64 -18.32 10.97 33.91
N PRO A 65 -18.02 9.73 33.48
CA PRO A 65 -16.97 8.97 34.11
C PRO A 65 -15.64 9.62 33.72
N ALA A 66 -14.96 10.19 34.70
CA ALA A 66 -13.55 10.52 34.61
C ALA A 66 -12.81 9.23 34.20
N ARG A 67 -12.00 9.31 33.14
CA ARG A 67 -11.01 8.29 32.86
C ARG A 67 -9.94 8.43 33.93
N ASP A 68 -9.91 7.46 34.85
CA ASP A 68 -8.82 7.32 35.79
C ASP A 68 -7.51 7.24 35.01
N ALA A 69 -6.57 8.10 35.40
CA ALA A 69 -5.22 8.09 34.92
C ALA A 69 -4.60 6.72 35.22
N ALA A 70 -4.09 6.05 34.19
CA ALA A 70 -3.26 4.87 34.38
C ALA A 70 -2.04 5.25 35.24
N PRO A 71 -1.71 4.49 36.30
CA PRO A 71 -0.50 4.76 37.06
C PRO A 71 0.73 4.43 36.21
N ALA A 72 1.74 5.28 36.33
CA ALA A 72 3.04 5.07 35.71
C ALA A 72 3.81 3.93 36.40
N ASN A 73 4.41 3.07 35.58
CA ASN A 73 5.43 2.06 35.87
C ASN A 73 5.09 0.98 36.91
N ASP A 74 4.80 -0.21 36.42
CA ASP A 74 5.38 -1.47 36.90
C ASP A 74 5.44 -2.46 35.72
N ASP A 75 6.46 -3.32 35.71
CA ASP A 75 6.68 -4.42 34.76
C ASP A 75 5.54 -5.47 34.79
N ALA A 76 4.33 -5.07 34.45
CA ALA A 76 3.18 -5.95 34.31
C ALA A 76 3.16 -6.48 32.86
N ALA A 77 3.38 -7.78 32.71
CA ALA A 77 3.14 -8.49 31.47
C ALA A 77 1.76 -8.12 30.91
N LEU A 78 1.69 -7.80 29.62
CA LEU A 78 0.42 -7.57 28.93
C LEU A 78 -0.49 -8.78 29.18
N PRO A 79 -1.80 -8.58 29.45
CA PRO A 79 -2.73 -9.69 29.60
C PRO A 79 -2.73 -10.54 28.32
N GLU A 80 -2.67 -11.86 28.47
CA GLU A 80 -2.78 -12.77 27.32
C GLU A 80 -4.15 -12.62 26.66
N PRO A 81 -4.24 -12.69 25.31
CA PRO A 81 -5.50 -12.54 24.59
C PRO A 81 -6.52 -13.59 25.05
N GLU A 82 -7.75 -13.15 25.34
CA GLU A 82 -8.82 -14.00 25.89
C GLU A 82 -9.35 -15.02 24.87
N ASP A 83 -9.19 -14.75 23.56
CA ASP A 83 -9.62 -15.59 22.46
C ASP A 83 -8.41 -16.09 21.62
N PRO A 84 -8.44 -17.33 21.10
CA PRO A 84 -7.37 -17.84 20.24
C PRO A 84 -7.35 -17.14 18.88
N PHE A 85 -6.16 -17.08 18.26
CA PHE A 85 -6.01 -16.63 16.89
C PHE A 85 -6.80 -17.53 15.91
N GLU A 86 -7.62 -16.92 15.04
CA GLU A 86 -8.25 -17.60 13.90
C GLU A 86 -8.07 -16.79 12.59
N PRO A 87 -7.51 -17.40 11.52
CA PRO A 87 -7.27 -16.73 10.26
C PRO A 87 -8.57 -16.54 9.45
N ILE A 88 -8.60 -15.51 8.60
CA ILE A 88 -9.70 -15.28 7.66
C ILE A 88 -9.67 -16.23 6.46
N SER A 89 -10.81 -16.36 5.79
CA SER A 89 -10.98 -17.19 4.60
C SER A 89 -10.01 -16.82 3.47
N PRO A 90 -9.57 -17.81 2.66
CA PRO A 90 -8.64 -17.60 1.55
C PRO A 90 -9.12 -16.58 0.52
N ARG A 91 -8.18 -15.87 -0.12
CA ARG A 91 -8.47 -14.85 -1.15
C ARG A 91 -7.56 -14.99 -2.38
N LEU A 92 -8.04 -14.48 -3.51
CA LEU A 92 -7.20 -14.24 -4.69
C LEU A 92 -6.68 -12.82 -4.64
N GLN A 93 -5.37 -12.66 -4.66
CA GLN A 93 -4.74 -11.36 -4.51
C GLN A 93 -4.17 -10.91 -5.85
N ARG A 94 -4.77 -9.90 -6.48
CA ARG A 94 -4.18 -9.30 -7.69
C ARG A 94 -2.82 -8.68 -7.33
N LEU A 95 -1.84 -8.84 -8.21
CA LEU A 95 -0.59 -8.08 -8.13
C LEU A 95 -0.89 -6.58 -8.27
N THR A 96 -0.30 -5.76 -7.40
CA THR A 96 -0.32 -4.31 -7.59
C THR A 96 0.40 -3.95 -8.90
N VAL A 97 0.15 -2.78 -9.46
CA VAL A 97 0.85 -2.28 -10.65
C VAL A 97 2.36 -2.30 -10.44
N GLY A 98 2.81 -1.93 -9.24
CA GLY A 98 4.21 -2.01 -8.84
C GLY A 98 4.74 -3.44 -8.88
N GLN A 99 4.01 -4.39 -8.27
CA GLN A 99 4.38 -5.80 -8.26
C GLN A 99 4.42 -6.42 -9.66
N TYR A 100 3.45 -6.09 -10.51
CA TYR A 100 3.41 -6.54 -11.90
C TYR A 100 4.63 -6.05 -12.68
N ARG A 101 4.90 -4.74 -12.66
CA ARG A 101 6.05 -4.14 -13.38
C ARG A 101 7.38 -4.69 -12.88
N ASN A 102 7.55 -4.81 -11.57
CA ASN A 102 8.73 -5.41 -10.95
C ASN A 102 8.90 -6.89 -11.34
N SER A 103 7.80 -7.64 -11.42
CA SER A 103 7.83 -9.05 -11.86
C SER A 103 8.27 -9.15 -13.32
N LEU A 104 7.77 -8.28 -14.21
CA LEU A 104 8.22 -8.21 -15.59
C LEU A 104 9.72 -7.90 -15.68
N ARG A 105 10.21 -6.91 -14.91
CA ARG A 105 11.63 -6.60 -14.85
C ARG A 105 12.46 -7.78 -14.39
N ASP A 106 12.08 -8.44 -13.31
CA ASP A 106 12.89 -9.50 -12.71
C ASP A 106 12.83 -10.81 -13.51
N LEU A 107 11.76 -11.04 -14.29
CA LEU A 107 11.61 -12.18 -15.19
C LEU A 107 12.29 -11.96 -16.55
N LEU A 108 12.13 -10.76 -17.12
CA LEU A 108 12.50 -10.48 -18.51
C LEU A 108 13.71 -9.54 -18.65
N GLY A 109 14.07 -8.81 -17.60
CA GLY A 109 15.13 -7.80 -17.64
C GLY A 109 14.74 -6.53 -18.41
N VAL A 110 13.45 -6.21 -18.47
CA VAL A 110 12.92 -5.05 -19.21
C VAL A 110 12.05 -4.17 -18.33
N GLU A 111 12.05 -2.87 -18.61
CA GLU A 111 11.11 -1.90 -18.06
C GLU A 111 9.99 -1.65 -19.09
N VAL A 112 8.76 -1.50 -18.61
CA VAL A 112 7.58 -1.33 -19.46
C VAL A 112 6.99 0.06 -19.26
N ALA A 113 6.77 0.77 -20.35
CA ALA A 113 6.20 2.11 -20.35
C ALA A 113 4.67 2.13 -20.48
N ALA A 114 4.05 1.01 -20.89
CA ALA A 114 2.60 0.88 -20.98
C ALA A 114 1.87 1.47 -19.76
N GLU A 115 0.83 2.25 -20.06
CA GLU A 115 -0.03 2.85 -19.06
C GLU A 115 -0.92 1.78 -18.43
N LEU A 116 -0.84 1.65 -17.11
CA LEU A 116 -1.69 0.78 -16.31
C LEU A 116 -2.55 1.65 -15.41
N GLU A 117 -3.83 1.29 -15.26
CA GLU A 117 -4.70 1.92 -14.27
C GLU A 117 -4.08 1.85 -12.88
N ALA A 118 -4.07 2.97 -12.17
CA ALA A 118 -3.51 3.04 -10.84
C ALA A 118 -4.30 2.13 -9.89
N ASP A 119 -3.59 1.48 -8.96
CA ASP A 119 -4.24 0.71 -7.91
C ASP A 119 -5.13 1.62 -7.06
N THR A 120 -6.30 1.13 -6.67
CA THR A 120 -7.16 1.80 -5.70
C THR A 120 -6.80 1.27 -4.31
N PRO A 121 -6.13 2.06 -3.45
CA PRO A 121 -5.83 1.61 -2.11
C PRO A 121 -7.10 1.56 -1.25
N LEU A 122 -7.28 0.46 -0.53
CA LEU A 122 -8.29 0.33 0.52
C LEU A 122 -7.59 0.32 1.87
N HIS A 123 -8.14 1.06 2.83
CA HIS A 123 -7.55 1.22 4.17
C HIS A 123 -6.05 1.62 4.16
N GLY A 124 -5.64 2.36 3.13
CA GLY A 124 -4.28 2.86 2.95
C GLY A 124 -3.32 1.93 2.20
N PHE A 125 -3.79 0.80 1.68
CA PHE A 125 -2.93 -0.16 0.97
C PHE A 125 -3.54 -0.65 -0.36
N ALA A 126 -2.76 -0.56 -1.43
CA ALA A 126 -3.07 -1.06 -2.76
C ALA A 126 -3.23 -2.59 -2.77
N VAL A 127 -2.44 -3.29 -1.93
CA VAL A 127 -2.57 -4.74 -1.77
C VAL A 127 -3.96 -5.13 -1.25
N ILE A 128 -4.55 -4.40 -0.29
CA ILE A 128 -5.92 -4.71 0.16
C ILE A 128 -6.92 -4.50 -0.98
N GLY A 129 -6.79 -3.40 -1.71
CA GLY A 129 -7.62 -3.13 -2.89
C GLY A 129 -7.52 -4.22 -3.97
N GLY A 130 -6.32 -4.77 -4.18
CA GLY A 130 -6.10 -5.86 -5.13
C GLY A 130 -6.75 -7.20 -4.75
N GLY A 131 -7.13 -7.40 -3.49
CA GLY A 131 -7.83 -8.59 -3.01
C GLY A 131 -9.36 -8.46 -2.98
N GLU A 132 -9.88 -7.24 -3.10
CA GLU A 132 -11.32 -6.95 -2.95
C GLU A 132 -11.96 -6.36 -4.21
N LEU A 133 -11.18 -5.71 -5.07
CA LEU A 133 -11.69 -5.04 -6.27
C LEU A 133 -11.49 -5.90 -7.52
N THR A 134 -12.50 -5.86 -8.39
CA THR A 134 -12.47 -6.56 -9.68
C THR A 134 -11.69 -5.76 -10.73
N ILE A 135 -11.18 -6.46 -11.75
CA ILE A 135 -10.50 -5.84 -12.89
C ILE A 135 -11.55 -5.47 -13.95
N GLY A 136 -11.62 -4.19 -14.33
CA GLY A 136 -12.44 -3.75 -15.44
C GLY A 136 -11.86 -4.12 -16.82
N PRO A 137 -12.66 -4.16 -17.89
CA PRO A 137 -12.19 -4.51 -19.23
C PRO A 137 -10.99 -3.68 -19.72
N ARG A 138 -11.01 -2.37 -19.43
CA ARG A 138 -9.91 -1.46 -19.78
C ARG A 138 -8.59 -1.86 -19.13
N ALA A 139 -8.62 -2.23 -17.85
CA ALA A 139 -7.41 -2.66 -17.14
C ALA A 139 -6.89 -3.98 -17.72
N ALA A 140 -7.77 -4.90 -18.14
CA ALA A 140 -7.35 -6.12 -18.82
C ALA A 140 -6.64 -5.83 -20.16
N GLU A 141 -7.18 -4.94 -20.99
CA GLU A 141 -6.55 -4.48 -22.24
C GLU A 141 -5.17 -3.83 -21.97
N GLN A 142 -5.04 -3.09 -20.87
CA GLN A 142 -3.76 -2.47 -20.49
C GLN A 142 -2.71 -3.50 -20.04
N TYR A 143 -3.11 -4.55 -19.31
CA TYR A 143 -2.21 -5.65 -18.98
C TYR A 143 -1.77 -6.45 -20.22
N GLU A 144 -2.66 -6.63 -21.20
CA GLU A 144 -2.32 -7.22 -22.50
C GLU A 144 -1.29 -6.37 -23.25
N ALA A 145 -1.52 -5.05 -23.33
CA ALA A 145 -0.58 -4.12 -23.96
C ALA A 145 0.78 -4.14 -23.26
N ALA A 146 0.81 -4.12 -21.93
CA ALA A 146 2.02 -4.16 -21.13
C ALA A 146 2.80 -5.48 -21.32
N ALA A 147 2.11 -6.63 -21.30
CA ALA A 147 2.74 -7.93 -21.54
C ALA A 147 3.33 -8.03 -22.96
N THR A 148 2.60 -7.51 -23.95
CA THR A 148 3.06 -7.50 -25.35
C THR A 148 4.27 -6.59 -25.54
N GLU A 149 4.27 -5.40 -24.94
CA GLU A 149 5.44 -4.51 -24.93
C GLU A 149 6.66 -5.17 -24.27
N ALA A 150 6.45 -5.78 -23.09
CA ALA A 150 7.52 -6.43 -22.33
C ALA A 150 8.17 -7.56 -23.14
N VAL A 151 7.36 -8.42 -23.75
CA VAL A 151 7.84 -9.52 -24.58
C VAL A 151 8.50 -9.00 -25.84
N ALA A 152 7.93 -8.01 -26.53
CA ALA A 152 8.55 -7.44 -27.72
C ALA A 152 9.95 -6.89 -27.43
N ALA A 153 10.14 -6.25 -26.28
CA ALA A 153 11.46 -5.80 -25.83
C ALA A 153 12.38 -6.98 -25.44
N ALA A 154 11.86 -7.94 -24.68
CA ALA A 154 12.66 -9.04 -24.13
C ALA A 154 13.08 -10.10 -25.16
N PHE A 155 12.31 -10.25 -26.24
CA PHE A 155 12.51 -11.19 -27.35
C PHE A 155 13.07 -10.50 -28.60
N ALA A 156 13.78 -9.36 -28.46
CA ALA A 156 14.60 -8.83 -29.56
C ALA A 156 15.69 -9.82 -30.02
N ASP A 157 16.12 -10.71 -29.12
CA ASP A 157 16.90 -11.93 -29.41
C ASP A 157 16.18 -13.16 -28.82
N PRO A 158 15.24 -13.77 -29.56
CA PRO A 158 14.46 -14.91 -29.08
C PRO A 158 15.31 -16.15 -28.76
N ALA A 159 16.36 -16.38 -29.56
CA ALA A 159 17.25 -17.53 -29.37
C ALA A 159 18.06 -17.38 -28.07
N GLY A 160 18.62 -16.19 -27.82
CA GLY A 160 19.28 -15.87 -26.55
C GLY A 160 18.33 -15.92 -25.36
N ARG A 161 17.08 -15.42 -25.53
CA ARG A 161 16.06 -15.41 -24.47
C ARG A 161 15.64 -16.81 -24.04
N THR A 162 15.47 -17.71 -25.00
CA THR A 162 14.98 -19.07 -24.76
C THR A 162 16.11 -20.07 -24.50
N GLY A 163 17.34 -19.75 -24.91
CA GLY A 163 18.44 -20.71 -24.98
C GLY A 163 18.31 -21.70 -26.15
N CYS A 164 17.29 -21.55 -27.00
CA CYS A 164 17.02 -22.44 -28.12
C CYS A 164 17.68 -21.92 -29.40
N ALA A 165 18.44 -22.78 -30.09
CA ALA A 165 19.02 -22.42 -31.38
C ALA A 165 17.95 -22.26 -32.48
N GLN A 166 16.87 -23.04 -32.37
CA GLN A 166 15.67 -23.04 -33.21
C GLN A 166 14.46 -23.31 -32.31
N PRO A 167 13.24 -22.89 -32.67
CA PRO A 167 12.03 -23.07 -31.88
C PRO A 167 11.49 -24.51 -31.98
N GLU A 168 12.33 -25.49 -31.66
CA GLU A 168 11.98 -26.90 -31.64
C GLU A 168 11.18 -27.25 -30.38
N PRO A 169 10.12 -28.08 -30.49
CA PRO A 169 9.21 -28.33 -29.38
C PRO A 169 9.88 -28.84 -28.10
N GLY A 170 10.92 -29.68 -28.21
CA GLY A 170 11.65 -30.16 -27.04
C GLY A 170 12.42 -29.06 -26.30
N CYS A 171 13.05 -28.13 -27.02
CA CYS A 171 13.73 -27.01 -26.40
C CYS A 171 12.73 -25.99 -25.81
N LEU A 172 11.65 -25.71 -26.55
CA LEU A 172 10.59 -24.82 -26.07
C LEU A 172 9.91 -25.36 -24.81
N ALA A 173 9.77 -26.68 -24.66
CA ALA A 173 9.24 -27.28 -23.45
C ALA A 173 10.10 -26.95 -22.22
N GLU A 174 11.43 -27.05 -22.33
CA GLU A 174 12.34 -26.66 -21.23
C GLU A 174 12.26 -25.17 -20.93
N PHE A 175 12.21 -24.32 -21.98
CA PHE A 175 12.02 -22.88 -21.82
C PHE A 175 10.71 -22.56 -21.08
N PHE A 176 9.57 -23.09 -21.52
CA PHE A 176 8.28 -22.81 -20.89
C PHE A 176 8.18 -23.40 -19.49
N ARG A 177 8.82 -24.53 -19.21
CA ARG A 177 8.90 -25.09 -17.87
C ARG A 177 9.64 -24.12 -16.93
N ALA A 178 10.80 -23.61 -17.34
CA ALA A 178 11.58 -22.66 -16.54
C ALA A 178 10.90 -21.29 -16.41
N PHE A 179 10.42 -20.72 -17.51
CA PHE A 179 9.78 -19.41 -17.56
C PHE A 179 8.44 -19.41 -16.81
N GLY A 180 7.59 -20.40 -17.10
CA GLY A 180 6.31 -20.58 -16.44
C GLY A 180 6.47 -20.82 -14.95
N ARG A 181 7.50 -21.57 -14.52
CA ARG A 181 7.76 -21.83 -13.10
C ARG A 181 7.90 -20.55 -12.28
N ARG A 182 8.67 -19.59 -12.79
CA ARG A 182 8.86 -18.29 -12.13
C ARG A 182 7.64 -17.38 -12.31
N ALA A 183 7.05 -17.35 -13.51
CA ALA A 183 5.89 -16.50 -13.80
C ALA A 183 4.66 -16.88 -12.96
N TRP A 184 4.33 -18.17 -12.92
CA TRP A 184 3.16 -18.70 -12.21
C TRP A 184 3.47 -19.14 -10.78
N ARG A 185 4.72 -18.97 -10.34
CA ARG A 185 5.17 -19.18 -8.95
C ARG A 185 5.02 -20.61 -8.44
N ARG A 186 5.00 -21.58 -9.37
CA ARG A 186 4.87 -23.01 -9.09
C ARG A 186 5.37 -23.81 -10.28
N PRO A 187 5.72 -25.09 -10.11
CA PRO A 187 5.93 -26.00 -11.23
C PRO A 187 4.70 -26.05 -12.14
N LEU A 188 4.94 -26.03 -13.44
CA LEU A 188 3.91 -26.32 -14.44
C LEU A 188 3.78 -27.83 -14.56
N ASP A 189 2.56 -28.30 -14.74
CA ASP A 189 2.34 -29.70 -15.12
C ASP A 189 2.67 -29.92 -16.61
N GLU A 190 2.86 -31.18 -17.01
CA GLU A 190 3.27 -31.51 -18.38
C GLU A 190 2.19 -31.15 -19.42
N ASP A 191 0.90 -31.12 -19.03
CA ASP A 191 -0.19 -30.69 -19.90
C ASP A 191 -0.10 -29.17 -20.17
N GLU A 192 0.20 -28.37 -19.14
CA GLU A 192 0.42 -26.92 -19.25
C GLU A 192 1.62 -26.60 -20.15
N VAL A 193 2.75 -27.30 -19.97
CA VAL A 193 3.93 -27.13 -20.83
C VAL A 193 3.61 -27.51 -22.28
N ALA A 194 2.97 -28.66 -22.51
CA ALA A 194 2.59 -29.10 -23.84
C ALA A 194 1.61 -28.12 -24.53
N ALA A 195 0.68 -27.54 -23.76
CA ALA A 195 -0.25 -26.52 -24.26
C ALA A 195 0.48 -25.26 -24.71
N LEU A 196 1.45 -24.76 -23.93
CA LEU A 196 2.25 -23.58 -24.30
C LEU A 196 3.12 -23.83 -25.54
N VAL A 197 3.74 -25.01 -25.65
CA VAL A 197 4.50 -25.40 -26.85
C VAL A 197 3.58 -25.44 -28.07
N THR A 198 2.43 -26.11 -27.96
CA THR A 198 1.44 -26.21 -29.06
C THR A 198 0.94 -24.82 -29.48
N LEU A 199 0.63 -23.97 -28.51
CA LEU A 199 0.20 -22.59 -28.73
C LEU A 199 1.27 -21.78 -29.47
N SER A 200 2.53 -21.88 -29.04
CA SER A 200 3.64 -21.17 -29.68
C SER A 200 3.83 -21.59 -31.14
N GLN A 201 3.69 -22.88 -31.45
CA GLN A 201 3.79 -23.40 -32.81
C GLN A 201 2.61 -22.93 -33.67
N GLY A 202 1.38 -23.03 -33.16
CA GLY A 202 0.19 -22.56 -33.87
C GLY A 202 0.22 -21.07 -34.19
N LEU A 203 0.62 -20.24 -33.23
CA LEU A 203 0.83 -18.80 -33.45
C LEU A 203 1.95 -18.55 -34.47
N GLY A 204 3.05 -19.32 -34.40
CA GLY A 204 4.16 -19.20 -35.34
C GLY A 204 3.76 -19.51 -36.79
N GLU A 205 2.92 -20.53 -36.99
CA GLU A 205 2.36 -20.86 -38.30
C GLU A 205 1.44 -19.74 -38.84
N GLN A 206 0.54 -19.21 -37.99
CA GLN A 206 -0.39 -18.14 -38.37
C GLN A 206 0.34 -16.85 -38.74
N LEU A 207 1.35 -16.47 -37.96
CA LEU A 207 2.16 -15.27 -38.17
C LEU A 207 3.21 -15.45 -39.27
N ARG A 208 3.47 -16.69 -39.70
CA ARG A 208 4.63 -17.08 -40.53
C ARG A 208 5.95 -16.63 -39.93
N ASP A 209 6.02 -16.65 -38.60
CA ASP A 209 7.16 -16.26 -37.79
C ASP A 209 7.22 -17.19 -36.57
N PRO A 210 8.00 -18.28 -36.63
CA PRO A 210 8.11 -19.23 -35.52
C PRO A 210 8.51 -18.56 -34.19
N TRP A 211 9.39 -17.56 -34.22
CA TRP A 211 9.81 -16.85 -33.01
C TRP A 211 8.74 -15.87 -32.52
N GLY A 212 8.02 -15.22 -33.44
CA GLY A 212 6.81 -14.46 -33.13
C GLY A 212 5.76 -15.30 -32.41
N GLY A 213 5.64 -16.58 -32.75
CA GLY A 213 4.78 -17.54 -32.05
C GLY A 213 5.21 -17.82 -30.61
N VAL A 214 6.51 -18.00 -30.37
CA VAL A 214 7.07 -18.18 -29.01
C VAL A 214 6.87 -16.93 -28.16
N ALA A 215 7.13 -15.74 -28.74
CA ALA A 215 6.86 -14.46 -28.10
C ALA A 215 5.37 -14.33 -27.75
N GLY A 216 4.46 -14.62 -28.68
CA GLY A 216 3.02 -14.59 -28.43
C GLY A 216 2.59 -15.51 -27.28
N ALA A 217 3.09 -16.75 -27.24
CA ALA A 217 2.82 -17.66 -26.13
C ALA A 217 3.40 -17.15 -24.79
N ALA A 218 4.61 -16.57 -24.77
CA ALA A 218 5.18 -15.95 -23.59
C ALA A 218 4.38 -14.73 -23.11
N SER A 219 3.82 -13.94 -24.04
CA SER A 219 2.92 -12.83 -23.71
C SER A 219 1.65 -13.33 -23.00
N LEU A 220 1.09 -14.45 -23.46
CA LEU A 220 -0.09 -15.06 -22.84
C LEU A 220 0.20 -15.63 -21.44
N VAL A 221 1.41 -16.14 -21.19
CA VAL A 221 1.85 -16.53 -19.84
C VAL A 221 1.78 -15.35 -18.86
N LEU A 222 2.13 -14.14 -19.32
CA LEU A 222 2.14 -12.90 -18.51
C LEU A 222 0.76 -12.22 -18.40
N GLN A 223 -0.24 -12.78 -19.06
CA GLN A 223 -1.63 -12.33 -18.96
C GLN A 223 -2.51 -13.37 -18.26
N ALA A 224 -1.98 -14.57 -18.03
CA ALA A 224 -2.69 -15.64 -17.37
C ALA A 224 -3.07 -15.25 -15.92
N PRO A 225 -4.20 -15.75 -15.40
CA PRO A 225 -4.58 -15.52 -14.01
C PRO A 225 -3.52 -15.98 -13.00
N ASP A 226 -2.82 -17.09 -13.26
CA ASP A 226 -1.69 -17.54 -12.43
C ASP A 226 -0.52 -16.53 -12.39
N PHE A 227 -0.42 -15.61 -13.36
CA PHE A 227 0.55 -14.50 -13.36
C PHE A 227 -0.01 -13.22 -12.74
N LEU A 228 -1.24 -12.82 -13.08
CA LEU A 228 -1.84 -11.57 -12.60
C LEU A 228 -2.29 -11.63 -11.14
N PHE A 229 -2.56 -12.83 -10.63
CA PHE A 229 -3.02 -13.06 -9.26
C PHE A 229 -2.06 -13.98 -8.51
N ARG A 230 -1.94 -13.75 -7.20
CA ARG A 230 -1.43 -14.71 -6.24
C ARG A 230 -2.62 -15.52 -5.74
N VAL A 231 -2.54 -16.82 -5.96
CA VAL A 231 -3.54 -17.78 -5.48
C VAL A 231 -3.08 -18.21 -4.10
N GLU A 232 -3.84 -17.89 -3.05
CA GLU A 232 -3.48 -18.21 -1.66
C GLU A 232 -4.61 -19.00 -1.02
N VAL A 233 -4.91 -20.18 -1.61
CA VAL A 233 -6.04 -21.01 -1.23
C VAL A 233 -5.69 -21.91 -0.05
N GLY A 234 -4.47 -22.44 -0.03
CA GLY A 234 -4.01 -23.37 1.00
C GLY A 234 -4.58 -24.79 0.88
N GLN A 235 -4.15 -25.66 1.79
CA GLN A 235 -4.52 -27.06 1.90
C GLN A 235 -4.87 -27.42 3.34
N ASP A 236 -5.86 -28.29 3.51
CA ASP A 236 -6.28 -28.75 4.83
C ASP A 236 -5.19 -29.58 5.51
N GLY A 237 -4.90 -29.24 6.76
CA GLY A 237 -3.92 -29.93 7.60
C GLY A 237 -4.42 -30.12 9.03
N PRO A 238 -3.60 -30.75 9.90
CA PRO A 238 -3.95 -31.00 11.30
C PRO A 238 -4.14 -29.70 12.11
N ASP A 239 -3.43 -28.63 11.74
CA ASP A 239 -3.46 -27.32 12.39
C ASP A 239 -4.36 -26.33 11.61
N GLY A 240 -5.42 -26.83 10.97
CA GLY A 240 -6.26 -26.07 10.06
C GLY A 240 -5.68 -25.97 8.65
N ARG A 241 -6.25 -25.07 7.83
CA ARG A 241 -5.81 -24.87 6.45
C ARG A 241 -4.55 -24.01 6.41
N GLN A 242 -3.54 -24.45 5.67
CA GLN A 242 -2.23 -23.81 5.59
C GLN A 242 -1.85 -23.56 4.13
N LEU A 243 -1.19 -22.45 3.85
CA LEU A 243 -0.61 -22.20 2.54
C LEU A 243 0.46 -23.23 2.21
N THR A 244 0.51 -23.64 0.96
CA THR A 244 1.58 -24.50 0.44
C THR A 244 2.89 -23.73 0.34
N GLY A 245 4.03 -24.44 0.32
CA GLY A 245 5.34 -23.81 0.11
C GLY A 245 5.40 -22.88 -1.11
N PHE A 246 4.76 -23.22 -2.23
CA PHE A 246 4.73 -22.35 -3.42
C PHE A 246 3.87 -21.08 -3.23
N GLU A 247 2.76 -21.18 -2.50
CA GLU A 247 1.94 -20.02 -2.15
C GLU A 247 2.71 -19.11 -1.17
N LEU A 248 3.44 -19.69 -0.21
CA LEU A 248 4.32 -18.96 0.71
C LEU A 248 5.49 -18.29 -0.01
N ALA A 249 6.11 -18.95 -0.99
CA ALA A 249 7.13 -18.35 -1.86
C ALA A 249 6.59 -17.13 -2.61
N GLY A 250 5.38 -17.25 -3.17
CA GLY A 250 4.68 -16.14 -3.82
C GLY A 250 4.39 -14.98 -2.87
N ARG A 251 3.89 -15.27 -1.66
CA ARG A 251 3.60 -14.27 -0.63
C ARG A 251 4.87 -13.56 -0.14
N LEU A 252 5.94 -14.30 0.16
CA LEU A 252 7.24 -13.75 0.56
C LEU A 252 7.83 -12.82 -0.51
N ALA A 253 7.85 -13.25 -1.77
CA ALA A 253 8.39 -12.45 -2.86
C ALA A 253 7.58 -11.18 -3.12
N ALA A 254 6.24 -11.27 -3.06
CA ALA A 254 5.38 -10.11 -3.18
C ALA A 254 5.58 -9.15 -2.01
N PHE A 255 5.70 -9.65 -0.78
CA PHE A 255 5.89 -8.82 0.41
C PHE A 255 7.27 -8.14 0.43
N LEU A 256 8.35 -8.92 0.35
CA LEU A 256 9.72 -8.45 0.58
C LEU A 256 10.40 -7.83 -0.65
N TRP A 257 10.07 -8.31 -1.85
CA TRP A 257 10.69 -7.83 -3.09
C TRP A 257 9.73 -7.10 -4.01
N GLN A 258 8.43 -7.08 -3.69
CA GLN A 258 7.38 -6.54 -4.54
C GLN A 258 7.48 -7.13 -5.95
N SER A 259 7.70 -8.44 -6.07
CA SER A 259 8.01 -9.10 -7.34
C SER A 259 7.72 -10.60 -7.30
N ALA A 260 8.04 -11.31 -8.39
CA ALA A 260 8.03 -12.76 -8.47
C ALA A 260 9.20 -13.39 -7.67
N PRO A 261 9.03 -14.62 -7.15
CA PRO A 261 10.07 -15.36 -6.46
C PRO A 261 11.23 -15.72 -7.41
N ASP A 262 12.43 -15.85 -6.84
CA ASP A 262 13.58 -16.40 -7.54
C ASP A 262 13.57 -17.94 -7.49
N ASP A 263 14.45 -18.56 -8.28
CA ASP A 263 14.50 -20.03 -8.35
C ASP A 263 14.87 -20.64 -6.99
N ALA A 264 15.76 -20.01 -6.23
CA ALA A 264 16.14 -20.47 -4.89
C ALA A 264 14.94 -20.54 -3.92
N LEU A 265 14.07 -19.53 -3.93
CA LEU A 265 12.86 -19.55 -3.10
C LEU A 265 11.85 -20.60 -3.55
N LEU A 266 11.72 -20.82 -4.86
CA LEU A 266 10.87 -21.89 -5.41
C LEU A 266 11.46 -23.28 -5.18
N ASP A 267 12.79 -23.42 -5.11
CA ASP A 267 13.48 -24.67 -4.75
C ASP A 267 13.24 -24.96 -3.27
N ALA A 268 13.39 -23.96 -2.39
CA ALA A 268 13.07 -24.08 -0.97
C ALA A 268 11.59 -24.48 -0.73
N ALA A 269 10.67 -23.96 -1.54
CA ALA A 269 9.28 -24.39 -1.54
C ALA A 269 9.11 -25.86 -1.94
N ALA A 270 9.80 -26.30 -3.00
CA ALA A 270 9.74 -27.68 -3.49
C ALA A 270 10.32 -28.70 -2.49
N GLU A 271 11.32 -28.27 -1.72
CA GLU A 271 12.00 -29.08 -0.70
C GLU A 271 11.24 -29.09 0.65
N GLY A 272 10.13 -28.37 0.78
CA GLY A 272 9.34 -28.28 2.01
C GLY A 272 9.98 -27.42 3.11
N LEU A 273 11.01 -26.63 2.78
CA LEU A 273 11.67 -25.76 3.75
C LEU A 273 10.72 -24.67 4.25
N LEU A 274 9.86 -24.16 3.37
CA LEU A 274 8.90 -23.10 3.69
C LEU A 274 7.71 -23.57 4.53
N ASP A 275 7.58 -24.86 4.82
CA ASP A 275 6.50 -25.40 5.65
C ASP A 275 6.74 -25.16 7.16
N THR A 276 7.93 -24.70 7.52
CA THR A 276 8.36 -24.47 8.90
C THR A 276 8.66 -22.99 9.19
N PRO A 277 8.39 -22.50 10.42
CA PRO A 277 8.80 -21.15 10.83
C PRO A 277 10.29 -20.88 10.61
N GLU A 278 11.14 -21.86 10.91
CA GLU A 278 12.59 -21.72 10.79
C GLU A 278 13.04 -21.55 9.34
N GLY A 279 12.46 -22.31 8.41
CA GLY A 279 12.77 -22.20 6.99
C GLY A 279 12.22 -20.91 6.36
N LEU A 280 11.00 -20.49 6.74
CA LEU A 280 10.46 -19.17 6.36
C LEU A 280 11.37 -18.04 6.83
N ARG A 281 11.83 -18.11 8.09
CA ARG A 281 12.75 -17.12 8.65
C ARG A 281 14.07 -17.08 7.88
N ALA A 282 14.67 -18.24 7.61
CA ALA A 282 15.96 -18.32 6.91
C ALA A 282 15.88 -17.73 5.49
N GLU A 283 14.82 -18.03 4.74
CA GLU A 283 14.60 -17.44 3.42
C GLU A 283 14.31 -15.94 3.51
N ALA A 284 13.51 -15.48 4.47
CA ALA A 284 13.29 -14.05 4.67
C ALA A 284 14.58 -13.30 5.03
N GLU A 285 15.46 -13.88 5.85
CA GLU A 285 16.77 -13.31 6.17
C GLU A 285 17.66 -13.19 4.92
N ARG A 286 17.68 -14.22 4.06
CA ARG A 286 18.37 -14.17 2.75
C ARG A 286 17.78 -13.07 1.87
N MET A 287 16.45 -13.02 1.77
CA MET A 287 15.75 -12.06 0.93
C MET A 287 15.97 -10.62 1.38
N LEU A 288 15.98 -10.36 2.69
CA LEU A 288 16.26 -9.05 3.28
C LEU A 288 17.72 -8.60 3.08
N ALA A 289 18.64 -9.52 2.82
CA ALA A 289 20.03 -9.21 2.47
C ALA A 289 20.23 -8.88 0.98
N ASP A 290 19.25 -9.20 0.13
CA ASP A 290 19.26 -8.88 -1.31
C ASP A 290 18.87 -7.40 -1.53
N ALA A 291 19.50 -6.72 -2.48
CA ALA A 291 19.21 -5.33 -2.82
C ALA A 291 17.73 -5.09 -3.19
N ARG A 292 17.03 -6.13 -3.67
CA ARG A 292 15.60 -6.08 -3.97
C ARG A 292 14.73 -5.83 -2.73
N ALA A 293 15.20 -6.15 -1.52
CA ALA A 293 14.48 -5.94 -0.26
C ALA A 293 14.12 -4.48 -0.01
N GLU A 294 14.96 -3.56 -0.47
CA GLU A 294 14.72 -2.12 -0.34
C GLU A 294 13.38 -1.72 -1.00
N ARG A 295 13.01 -2.37 -2.12
CA ARG A 295 11.72 -2.13 -2.78
C ARG A 295 10.54 -2.49 -1.88
N GLY A 296 10.60 -3.63 -1.18
CA GLY A 296 9.52 -4.05 -0.26
C GLY A 296 9.45 -3.18 0.98
N VAL A 297 10.58 -2.91 1.62
CA VAL A 297 10.64 -2.07 2.83
C VAL A 297 10.14 -0.65 2.53
N LEU A 298 10.68 0.00 1.49
CA LEU A 298 10.26 1.36 1.14
C LEU A 298 8.85 1.39 0.52
N GLY A 299 8.43 0.32 -0.16
CA GLY A 299 7.07 0.17 -0.68
C GLY A 299 6.01 0.18 0.43
N PHE A 300 6.25 -0.58 1.51
CA PHE A 300 5.39 -0.56 2.70
C PHE A 300 5.21 0.87 3.23
N PHE A 301 6.32 1.58 3.47
CA PHE A 301 6.25 2.94 4.02
C PHE A 301 5.69 3.97 3.04
N ALA A 302 5.89 3.76 1.72
CA ALA A 302 5.31 4.62 0.70
C ALA A 302 3.79 4.60 0.77
N GLU A 303 3.18 3.42 0.85
CA GLU A 303 1.72 3.30 1.01
C GLU A 303 1.29 3.73 2.42
N ALA A 304 2.02 3.31 3.46
CA ALA A 304 1.69 3.64 4.83
C ALA A 304 1.65 5.17 5.09
N PHE A 305 2.51 5.94 4.44
CA PHE A 305 2.55 7.40 4.59
C PHE A 305 2.08 8.16 3.35
N THR A 306 1.39 7.48 2.40
CA THR A 306 0.81 8.09 1.18
C THR A 306 1.83 8.91 0.38
N LEU A 307 3.08 8.42 0.32
CA LEU A 307 4.21 9.12 -0.32
C LEU A 307 4.09 9.14 -1.85
N ASP A 308 3.30 8.23 -2.42
CA ASP A 308 2.96 8.14 -3.84
C ASP A 308 2.18 9.36 -4.35
N GLN A 309 1.50 10.10 -3.47
CA GLN A 309 0.75 11.30 -3.84
C GLN A 309 1.64 12.54 -4.02
N LEU A 310 2.87 12.52 -3.48
CA LEU A 310 3.75 13.69 -3.45
C LEU A 310 4.22 14.17 -4.82
N PRO A 311 4.60 13.32 -5.79
CA PRO A 311 4.97 13.78 -7.13
C PRO A 311 3.83 14.52 -7.86
N GLY A 312 2.58 14.16 -7.56
CA GLY A 312 1.38 14.78 -8.12
C GLY A 312 0.84 15.97 -7.31
N LEU A 313 1.57 16.44 -6.30
CA LEU A 313 1.12 17.48 -5.38
C LEU A 313 0.81 18.80 -6.11
N VAL A 314 -0.42 19.30 -5.95
CA VAL A 314 -0.86 20.58 -6.48
C VAL A 314 -0.99 21.61 -5.35
N LYS A 315 -0.34 22.77 -5.53
CA LYS A 315 -0.42 23.93 -4.64
C LYS A 315 -0.65 25.20 -5.44
N ASP A 316 -1.31 26.17 -4.84
CA ASP A 316 -1.46 27.51 -5.39
C ASP A 316 -0.09 28.19 -5.48
N ARG A 317 0.37 28.45 -6.71
CA ARG A 317 1.70 29.02 -6.96
C ARG A 317 1.78 30.52 -6.66
N GLU A 318 0.63 31.22 -6.62
CA GLU A 318 0.60 32.62 -6.21
C GLU A 318 0.75 32.73 -4.68
N ALA A 319 0.05 31.86 -3.93
CA ALA A 319 0.18 31.78 -2.49
C ALA A 319 1.53 31.19 -2.04
N PHE A 320 2.07 30.25 -2.80
CA PHE A 320 3.27 29.48 -2.44
C PHE A 320 4.35 29.53 -3.52
N VAL A 321 5.03 30.67 -3.64
CA VAL A 321 6.06 30.93 -4.66
C VAL A 321 7.26 29.97 -4.68
N ARG A 322 7.47 29.20 -3.60
CA ARG A 322 8.52 28.18 -3.49
C ARG A 322 8.11 26.83 -4.10
N MET A 323 6.85 26.67 -4.51
CA MET A 323 6.39 25.46 -5.18
C MET A 323 6.97 25.39 -6.60
N THR A 324 7.93 24.51 -6.80
CA THR A 324 8.47 24.16 -8.11
C THR A 324 7.75 22.93 -8.68
N PRO A 325 7.89 22.62 -9.99
CA PRO A 325 7.40 21.36 -10.55
C PRO A 325 8.04 20.10 -9.95
N THR A 326 9.22 20.20 -9.34
CA THR A 326 10.03 19.08 -8.83
C THR A 326 9.99 18.92 -7.32
N LEU A 327 9.46 19.90 -6.58
CA LEU A 327 9.45 19.90 -5.12
C LEU A 327 8.69 18.71 -4.53
N GLY A 328 7.59 18.27 -5.15
CA GLY A 328 6.84 17.09 -4.72
C GLY A 328 7.69 15.80 -4.78
N ALA A 329 8.42 15.60 -5.86
CA ALA A 329 9.38 14.49 -5.98
C ALA A 329 10.54 14.63 -4.99
N ALA A 330 11.00 15.86 -4.71
CA ALA A 330 12.02 16.11 -3.69
C ALA A 330 11.53 15.73 -2.28
N MET A 331 10.29 16.09 -1.92
CA MET A 331 9.65 15.72 -0.65
C MET A 331 9.53 14.19 -0.50
N GLN A 332 9.16 13.49 -1.58
CA GLN A 332 9.10 12.03 -1.57
C GLN A 332 10.49 11.42 -1.31
N GLY A 333 11.51 11.90 -2.02
CA GLY A 333 12.88 11.41 -1.86
C GLY A 333 13.49 11.74 -0.49
N GLU A 334 13.11 12.84 0.16
CA GLU A 334 13.51 13.14 1.55
C GLU A 334 13.05 12.04 2.51
N ILE A 335 11.76 11.69 2.44
CA ILE A 335 11.19 10.69 3.34
C ILE A 335 11.74 9.30 3.01
N GLN A 336 11.91 8.97 1.73
CA GLN A 336 12.55 7.71 1.32
C GLN A 336 14.01 7.61 1.81
N ALA A 337 14.80 8.68 1.69
CA ALA A 337 16.17 8.70 2.19
C ALA A 337 16.23 8.57 3.72
N LEU A 338 15.30 9.23 4.43
CA LEU A 338 15.14 9.09 5.88
C LEU A 338 14.83 7.64 6.28
N LEU A 339 13.85 7.02 5.61
CA LEU A 339 13.44 5.64 5.88
C LEU A 339 14.55 4.65 5.55
N ARG A 340 15.23 4.81 4.41
CA ARG A 340 16.37 3.98 4.03
C ARG A 340 17.45 4.02 5.10
N TRP A 341 17.91 5.22 5.48
CA TRP A 341 18.94 5.37 6.49
C TRP A 341 18.51 4.77 7.83
N LEU A 342 17.33 5.12 8.31
CA LEU A 342 16.88 4.72 9.64
C LEU A 342 16.55 3.23 9.76
N VAL A 343 15.89 2.67 8.75
CA VAL A 343 15.34 1.31 8.79
C VAL A 343 16.30 0.27 8.22
N ILE A 344 17.02 0.60 7.15
CA ILE A 344 17.87 -0.35 6.43
C ILE A 344 19.32 -0.20 6.89
N ASP A 345 19.86 1.02 6.89
CA ASP A 345 21.30 1.23 7.15
C ASP A 345 21.63 1.19 8.65
N GLU A 346 20.83 1.84 9.49
CA GLU A 346 21.03 1.89 10.95
C GLU A 346 20.31 0.78 11.71
N ASP A 347 19.31 0.14 11.08
CA ASP A 347 18.36 -0.78 11.71
C ASP A 347 17.90 -0.24 13.07
N ALA A 348 17.39 1.00 13.10
CA ALA A 348 17.11 1.81 14.29
C ALA A 348 15.81 1.38 15.05
N ASP A 349 15.64 1.79 16.32
CA ASP A 349 14.30 1.78 16.97
C ASP A 349 13.38 2.64 16.10
N LEU A 350 12.29 2.05 15.60
CA LEU A 350 11.42 2.70 14.63
C LEU A 350 10.82 4.01 15.14
N ARG A 351 10.68 4.20 16.46
CA ARG A 351 10.19 5.45 17.07
C ARG A 351 11.13 6.64 16.80
N ALA A 352 12.39 6.37 16.45
CA ALA A 352 13.32 7.40 15.99
C ALA A 352 12.83 8.09 14.71
N LEU A 353 11.94 7.48 13.93
CA LEU A 353 11.31 8.12 12.77
C LEU A 353 10.56 9.40 13.17
N LEU A 354 10.03 9.47 14.39
CA LEU A 354 9.32 10.64 14.91
C LEU A 354 10.25 11.67 15.56
N THR A 355 11.40 11.26 16.09
CA THR A 355 12.21 12.10 16.99
C THR A 355 13.59 12.45 16.44
N THR A 356 14.04 11.80 15.36
CA THR A 356 15.35 12.07 14.78
C THR A 356 15.53 13.52 14.36
N ARG A 357 16.75 14.03 14.58
CA ARG A 357 17.17 15.37 14.16
C ARG A 357 17.93 15.34 12.84
N THR A 358 18.12 14.18 12.24
CA THR A 358 18.74 14.04 10.93
C THR A 358 17.66 14.20 9.87
N VAL A 359 17.86 15.15 8.95
CA VAL A 359 17.00 15.33 7.77
C VAL A 359 17.81 15.10 6.51
N PHE A 360 17.12 14.72 5.44
CA PHE A 360 17.73 14.45 4.14
C PHE A 360 17.21 15.48 3.15
N VAL A 361 18.08 16.41 2.73
CA VAL A 361 17.67 17.54 1.90
C VAL A 361 18.49 17.63 0.62
N ASN A 362 17.81 17.95 -0.48
CA ASN A 362 18.44 18.48 -1.68
C ASN A 362 18.41 20.02 -1.67
N ALA A 363 18.85 20.68 -2.74
CA ALA A 363 18.92 22.14 -2.81
C ALA A 363 17.56 22.82 -2.59
N GLU A 364 16.48 22.28 -3.15
CA GLU A 364 15.13 22.84 -3.02
C GLU A 364 14.61 22.76 -1.58
N LEU A 365 14.76 21.59 -0.94
CA LEU A 365 14.35 21.39 0.44
C LEU A 365 15.22 22.18 1.43
N ALA A 366 16.52 22.28 1.20
CA ALA A 366 17.41 23.10 2.02
C ALA A 366 16.96 24.57 1.98
N ALA A 367 16.61 25.08 0.80
CA ALA A 367 16.07 26.43 0.64
C ALA A 367 14.71 26.59 1.35
N LEU A 368 13.79 25.62 1.21
CA LEU A 368 12.48 25.62 1.88
C LEU A 368 12.63 25.60 3.41
N TYR A 369 13.63 24.89 3.93
CA TYR A 369 13.87 24.74 5.36
C TYR A 369 14.67 25.90 5.98
N GLY A 370 15.25 26.77 5.15
CA GLY A 370 16.16 27.82 5.62
C GLY A 370 17.50 27.25 6.10
N LEU A 371 17.92 26.10 5.58
CA LEU A 371 19.21 25.50 5.85
C LEU A 371 20.29 26.08 4.91
N PRO A 372 21.58 25.97 5.27
CA PRO A 372 22.67 26.27 4.34
C PRO A 372 22.49 25.53 3.01
N PRO A 373 22.85 26.13 1.87
CA PRO A 373 22.78 25.46 0.57
C PRO A 373 23.55 24.14 0.58
N VAL A 374 22.98 23.13 -0.07
CA VAL A 374 23.62 21.82 -0.30
C VAL A 374 23.89 21.67 -1.80
N GLU A 375 25.01 21.03 -2.15
CA GLU A 375 25.45 20.84 -3.53
C GLU A 375 25.24 19.37 -3.97
N GLY A 376 25.07 19.18 -5.28
CA GLY A 376 24.94 17.86 -5.90
C GLY A 376 23.50 17.43 -6.19
N PRO A 377 23.32 16.37 -6.99
CA PRO A 377 22.02 15.94 -7.49
C PRO A 377 21.19 15.10 -6.49
N GLY A 378 21.76 14.75 -5.32
CA GLY A 378 21.17 13.83 -4.35
C GLY A 378 20.71 14.50 -3.05
N PHE A 379 20.33 13.66 -2.09
CA PHE A 379 19.98 14.09 -0.74
C PHE A 379 21.22 14.10 0.16
N THR A 380 21.38 15.18 0.90
CA THR A 380 22.44 15.34 1.90
C THR A 380 21.84 15.18 3.29
N ALA A 381 22.43 14.30 4.10
CA ALA A 381 22.09 14.18 5.52
C ALA A 381 22.56 15.43 6.27
N VAL A 382 21.65 16.11 6.97
CA VAL A 382 21.93 17.30 7.77
C VAL A 382 21.46 17.06 9.19
N GLN A 383 22.39 17.19 10.15
CA GLN A 383 22.08 17.15 11.56
C GLN A 383 21.54 18.50 12.04
N LEU A 384 20.25 18.56 12.35
CA LEU A 384 19.62 19.78 12.86
C LEU A 384 20.07 20.12 14.29
N PRO A 385 20.18 21.40 14.66
CA PRO A 385 20.46 21.81 16.04
C PRO A 385 19.47 21.22 17.07
N PRO A 386 19.87 21.01 18.33
CA PRO A 386 19.02 20.36 19.34
C PRO A 386 17.62 20.97 19.52
N ARG A 387 17.48 22.29 19.35
CA ARG A 387 16.22 23.04 19.50
C ARG A 387 15.58 23.45 18.17
N HIS A 388 16.03 22.87 17.06
CA HIS A 388 15.42 23.14 15.78
C HIS A 388 13.96 22.65 15.79
N PRO A 389 13.00 23.45 15.29
CA PRO A 389 11.58 23.09 15.39
C PRO A 389 11.18 21.93 14.46
N ARG A 390 11.98 21.71 13.40
CA ARG A 390 11.86 20.53 12.53
C ARG A 390 12.59 19.33 13.12
N GLY A 391 12.03 18.14 12.91
CA GLY A 391 12.60 16.84 13.27
C GLY A 391 11.58 15.73 12.98
N GLY A 392 12.08 14.53 12.70
CA GLY A 392 11.28 13.35 12.37
C GLY A 392 10.31 13.52 11.19
N LEU A 393 9.43 12.54 11.04
CA LEU A 393 8.43 12.48 9.96
C LEU A 393 7.49 13.68 9.96
N LEU A 394 6.98 14.08 11.14
CA LEU A 394 6.06 15.22 11.27
C LEU A 394 6.69 16.57 10.90
N GLY A 395 8.02 16.64 10.91
CA GLY A 395 8.78 17.79 10.45
C GLY A 395 9.07 17.78 8.94
N THR A 396 8.82 16.71 8.19
CA THR A 396 9.12 16.67 6.75
C THR A 396 8.13 17.50 5.95
N ALA A 397 8.60 18.18 4.89
CA ALA A 397 7.74 18.95 4.00
C ALA A 397 6.71 18.06 3.32
N GLY A 398 7.08 16.82 2.96
CA GLY A 398 6.17 15.87 2.37
C GLY A 398 4.95 15.57 3.25
N PHE A 399 5.18 15.18 4.52
CA PHE A 399 4.08 14.93 5.46
C PHE A 399 3.19 16.16 5.65
N LEU A 400 3.80 17.34 5.77
CA LEU A 400 3.09 18.60 6.01
C LEU A 400 2.27 19.06 4.80
N ALA A 401 2.76 18.81 3.59
CA ALA A 401 2.18 19.32 2.35
C ALA A 401 1.11 18.40 1.77
N VAL A 402 1.29 17.08 1.82
CA VAL A 402 0.27 16.11 1.37
C VAL A 402 -1.00 16.20 2.21
N ASN A 403 -0.84 16.53 3.51
CA ASN A 403 -1.95 16.69 4.45
C ASN A 403 -2.43 18.15 4.58
N ALA A 404 -2.34 18.94 3.50
CA ALA A 404 -2.83 20.32 3.47
C ALA A 404 -3.59 20.60 2.16
N HIS A 405 -4.47 21.60 2.17
CA HIS A 405 -5.16 22.04 0.95
C HIS A 405 -4.18 22.72 -0.03
N ALA A 406 -4.66 22.99 -1.25
CA ALA A 406 -3.85 23.62 -2.30
C ALA A 406 -3.40 25.04 -1.92
N SER A 407 -4.26 25.82 -1.27
CA SER A 407 -4.05 27.24 -0.96
C SER A 407 -3.84 27.54 0.53
N VAL A 408 -4.15 26.60 1.44
CA VAL A 408 -4.11 26.81 2.89
C VAL A 408 -3.67 25.55 3.65
N THR A 409 -3.23 25.73 4.90
CA THR A 409 -2.97 24.61 5.83
C THR A 409 -4.27 23.88 6.18
N SER A 410 -4.16 22.67 6.73
CA SER A 410 -5.31 21.92 7.26
C SER A 410 -4.92 21.15 8.52
N PRO A 411 -5.14 21.71 9.72
CA PRO A 411 -4.95 20.97 10.97
C PRO A 411 -5.78 19.69 11.02
N THR A 412 -7.01 19.73 10.51
CA THR A 412 -7.88 18.54 10.49
C THR A 412 -7.29 17.42 9.66
N HIS A 413 -6.77 17.69 8.45
CA HIS A 413 -6.13 16.65 7.62
C HIS A 413 -4.81 16.16 8.23
N ARG A 414 -3.96 17.06 8.76
CA ARG A 414 -2.71 16.68 9.44
C ARG A 414 -2.96 15.83 10.67
N GLY A 415 -3.95 16.20 11.47
CA GLY A 415 -4.40 15.45 12.65
C GLY A 415 -4.98 14.09 12.29
N LYS A 416 -5.82 14.03 11.24
CA LYS A 416 -6.33 12.76 10.70
C LYS A 416 -5.20 11.84 10.26
N ALA A 417 -4.19 12.37 9.58
CA ALA A 417 -3.02 11.59 9.16
C ALA A 417 -2.26 11.04 10.38
N ILE A 418 -2.05 11.84 11.43
CA ILE A 418 -1.44 11.36 12.68
C ILE A 418 -2.28 10.23 13.29
N GLN A 419 -3.60 10.41 13.40
CA GLN A 419 -4.49 9.41 13.96
C GLN A 419 -4.49 8.10 13.17
N ASN A 420 -4.74 8.18 11.86
CA ASN A 420 -4.87 7.00 11.01
C ASN A 420 -3.51 6.33 10.78
N GLN A 421 -2.45 7.10 10.55
CA GLN A 421 -1.16 6.57 10.08
C GLN A 421 -0.19 6.26 11.22
N LEU A 422 -0.27 6.96 12.36
CA LEU A 422 0.67 6.80 13.47
C LEU A 422 0.02 6.20 14.72
N LEU A 423 -1.30 6.28 14.88
CA LEU A 423 -1.99 5.82 16.09
C LEU A 423 -3.02 4.71 15.80
N CYS A 424 -3.23 4.39 14.52
CA CYS A 424 -4.20 3.40 14.03
C CYS A 424 -5.62 3.62 14.60
N PHE A 425 -5.95 4.89 14.87
CA PHE A 425 -7.28 5.34 15.20
C PHE A 425 -7.99 5.71 13.91
N ASP A 426 -8.97 4.92 13.50
CA ASP A 426 -9.73 5.19 12.28
C ASP A 426 -10.72 6.33 12.51
N VAL A 427 -10.45 7.47 11.89
CA VAL A 427 -11.37 8.61 11.91
C VAL A 427 -12.47 8.38 10.85
N PRO A 428 -13.75 8.26 11.25
CA PRO A 428 -14.84 8.02 10.31
C PRO A 428 -15.03 9.21 9.35
N PRO A 429 -15.67 8.99 8.18
CA PRO A 429 -16.05 10.08 7.29
C PRO A 429 -17.02 11.06 8.00
N PRO A 430 -17.06 12.34 7.57
CA PRO A 430 -18.02 13.29 8.12
C PRO A 430 -19.47 12.82 7.87
N PRO A 431 -20.42 13.17 8.75
CA PRO A 431 -21.83 12.82 8.56
C PRO A 431 -22.36 13.31 7.19
N PRO A 432 -23.26 12.56 6.53
CA PRO A 432 -23.85 13.00 5.27
C PRO A 432 -24.54 14.37 5.39
N GLY A 433 -24.33 15.24 4.40
CA GLY A 433 -25.04 16.53 4.30
C GLY A 433 -24.48 17.68 5.13
N VAL A 434 -23.37 17.50 5.86
CA VAL A 434 -22.70 18.59 6.59
C VAL A 434 -21.81 19.43 5.68
N ALA A 435 -21.79 20.74 5.89
CA ALA A 435 -20.87 21.63 5.18
C ALA A 435 -19.46 21.49 5.76
N THR A 436 -18.55 20.92 4.98
CA THR A 436 -17.14 20.71 5.37
C THR A 436 -16.23 21.89 5.01
N ASN A 437 -16.76 22.90 4.31
CA ASN A 437 -16.02 24.11 4.00
C ASN A 437 -16.14 25.13 5.13
N LEU A 438 -14.99 25.65 5.58
CA LEU A 438 -14.88 26.70 6.60
C LEU A 438 -15.05 28.12 6.01
N ASP A 439 -15.14 28.24 4.69
CA ASP A 439 -15.47 29.50 4.02
C ASP A 439 -16.89 29.94 4.39
N GLY A 440 -17.01 31.09 5.05
CA GLY A 440 -18.31 31.62 5.48
C GLY A 440 -18.65 31.43 6.96
N VAL A 441 -17.72 30.93 7.80
CA VAL A 441 -17.81 31.05 9.27
C VAL A 441 -17.68 32.53 9.68
N GLY A 442 -18.76 33.28 9.48
CA GLY A 442 -18.82 34.75 9.50
C GLY A 442 -19.25 35.36 10.84
N GLY A 443 -18.81 36.60 11.05
CA GLY A 443 -18.96 37.40 12.27
C GLY A 443 -17.57 37.78 12.80
N ASP A 444 -17.00 38.88 12.27
CA ASP A 444 -15.56 39.22 12.25
C ASP A 444 -14.68 38.06 11.75
N ALA A 445 -14.11 38.21 10.55
CA ALA A 445 -13.35 37.15 9.90
C ALA A 445 -12.29 36.58 10.88
N PRO A 446 -12.38 35.29 11.26
CA PRO A 446 -11.41 34.70 12.18
C PRO A 446 -10.02 34.82 11.58
N THR A 447 -9.09 35.30 12.40
CA THR A 447 -7.78 35.77 11.96
C THR A 447 -6.79 34.63 11.79
N THR A 448 -6.98 33.55 12.57
CA THR A 448 -6.19 32.32 12.50
C THR A 448 -7.05 31.08 12.21
N THR A 449 -6.43 30.04 11.68
CA THR A 449 -6.99 28.70 11.43
C THR A 449 -7.45 28.05 12.73
N ARG A 450 -6.75 28.33 13.85
CA ARG A 450 -7.20 27.91 15.19
C ARG A 450 -8.54 28.53 15.56
N GLU A 451 -8.72 29.82 15.34
CA GLU A 451 -10.00 30.51 15.62
C GLU A 451 -11.12 30.01 14.71
N LYS A 452 -10.81 29.75 13.42
CA LYS A 452 -11.76 29.14 12.47
C LYS A 452 -12.25 27.78 12.97
N LEU A 453 -11.32 26.89 13.32
CA LEU A 453 -11.64 25.55 13.80
C LEU A 453 -12.37 25.59 15.14
N ALA A 454 -11.99 26.47 16.06
CA ALA A 454 -12.68 26.61 17.34
C ALA A 454 -14.16 27.02 17.16
N ARG A 455 -14.45 27.91 16.19
CA ARG A 455 -15.84 28.26 15.85
C ARG A 455 -16.58 27.10 15.18
N HIS A 456 -15.91 26.37 14.29
CA HIS A 456 -16.50 25.21 13.61
C HIS A 456 -16.83 24.07 14.58
N ALA A 457 -15.88 23.74 15.47
CA ALA A 457 -16.03 22.72 16.49
C ALA A 457 -16.98 23.11 17.63
N ALA A 458 -17.53 24.33 17.63
CA ALA A 458 -18.60 24.71 18.56
C ALA A 458 -19.95 24.05 18.20
N ASP A 459 -20.11 23.58 16.96
CA ASP A 459 -21.23 22.74 16.56
C ASP A 459 -21.05 21.32 17.14
N PRO A 460 -21.98 20.81 17.97
CA PRO A 460 -21.89 19.46 18.54
C PRO A 460 -21.76 18.34 17.49
N THR A 461 -22.31 18.52 16.29
CA THR A 461 -22.18 17.55 15.19
C THR A 461 -20.74 17.47 14.67
N CYS A 462 -19.98 18.56 14.74
CA CYS A 462 -18.59 18.62 14.27
C CYS A 462 -17.59 18.27 15.40
N ALA A 463 -17.90 18.66 16.63
CA ALA A 463 -17.02 18.50 17.80
C ALA A 463 -16.57 17.05 18.02
N GLY A 464 -17.47 16.09 17.82
CA GLY A 464 -17.22 14.67 18.10
C GLY A 464 -16.03 14.08 17.33
N CYS A 465 -15.82 14.49 16.07
CA CYS A 465 -14.67 14.04 15.27
C CYS A 465 -13.47 14.99 15.42
N HIS A 466 -13.70 16.31 15.44
CA HIS A 466 -12.65 17.31 15.48
C HIS A 466 -11.79 17.27 16.75
N GLN A 467 -12.36 16.87 17.90
CA GLN A 467 -11.63 16.73 19.16
C GLN A 467 -10.43 15.77 19.08
N PHE A 468 -10.47 14.79 18.15
CA PHE A 468 -9.39 13.80 18.00
C PHE A 468 -8.32 14.24 17.01
N MET A 469 -8.65 15.09 16.04
CA MET A 469 -7.74 15.47 14.96
C MET A 469 -7.11 16.84 15.18
N ASP A 470 -7.94 17.85 15.41
CA ASP A 470 -7.53 19.25 15.37
C ASP A 470 -6.43 19.56 16.38
N PRO A 471 -6.47 19.09 17.65
CA PRO A 471 -5.40 19.38 18.60
C PRO A 471 -4.03 18.91 18.14
N LEU A 472 -3.96 17.73 17.50
CA LEU A 472 -2.71 17.16 16.98
C LEU A 472 -2.25 17.93 15.73
N GLY A 473 -3.17 18.26 14.82
CA GLY A 473 -2.85 19.02 13.63
C GLY A 473 -2.45 20.47 13.90
N LEU A 474 -3.08 21.12 14.90
CA LEU A 474 -2.79 22.50 15.29
C LEU A 474 -1.36 22.64 15.85
N ALA A 475 -0.77 21.55 16.36
CA ALA A 475 0.65 21.49 16.73
C ALA A 475 1.59 21.80 15.55
N LEU A 476 1.14 21.54 14.33
CA LEU A 476 1.92 21.67 13.11
C LEU A 476 1.71 23.01 12.41
N GLU A 477 0.91 23.93 12.97
CA GLU A 477 0.58 25.18 12.30
C GLU A 477 1.74 26.17 12.21
N ASN A 478 2.83 25.96 12.95
CA ASN A 478 4.09 26.67 12.67
C ASN A 478 4.75 26.26 11.35
N PHE A 479 4.13 25.37 10.57
CA PHE A 479 4.46 25.09 9.19
C PHE A 479 3.31 25.49 8.27
N ASP A 480 3.62 26.20 7.18
CA ASP A 480 2.64 26.52 6.13
C ASP A 480 2.25 25.28 5.30
N ALA A 481 1.44 25.46 4.25
CA ALA A 481 0.96 24.34 3.44
C ALA A 481 2.04 23.67 2.56
N LEU A 482 3.22 24.28 2.40
CA LEU A 482 4.40 23.66 1.80
C LEU A 482 5.35 23.04 2.84
N GLY A 483 5.16 23.36 4.12
CA GLY A 483 6.07 22.94 5.18
C GLY A 483 7.15 23.98 5.51
N ALA A 484 7.06 25.23 5.01
CA ALA A 484 7.94 26.31 5.41
C ALA A 484 7.59 26.81 6.82
N TRP A 485 8.59 27.21 7.60
CA TRP A 485 8.37 27.68 8.98
C TRP A 485 7.69 29.06 9.02
N ARG A 486 6.71 29.22 9.91
CA ARG A 486 6.00 30.49 10.17
C ARG A 486 5.69 30.67 11.65
N THR A 487 5.65 31.94 12.08
CA THR A 487 5.30 32.34 13.46
C THR A 487 3.97 33.10 13.53
N THR A 488 3.47 33.55 12.38
CA THR A 488 2.23 34.31 12.28
C THR A 488 1.36 33.81 11.13
N GLU A 489 0.05 34.00 11.27
CA GLU A 489 -0.96 33.79 10.24
C GLU A 489 -1.82 35.04 10.14
N ASN A 490 -1.92 35.63 8.95
CA ASN A 490 -2.62 36.90 8.73
C ASN A 490 -2.17 38.04 9.68
N GLY A 491 -0.91 38.03 10.13
CA GLY A 491 -0.37 39.00 11.09
C GLY A 491 -0.59 38.64 12.57
N HIS A 492 -1.31 37.56 12.88
CA HIS A 492 -1.58 37.11 14.24
C HIS A 492 -0.61 36.00 14.66
N PRO A 493 -0.12 35.97 15.91
CA PRO A 493 0.75 34.89 16.39
C PRO A 493 0.08 33.51 16.31
N ILE A 494 0.85 32.52 15.88
CA ILE A 494 0.38 31.13 15.85
C ILE A 494 0.47 30.54 17.25
N ASP A 495 -0.63 29.97 17.73
CA ASP A 495 -0.67 29.12 18.91
C ASP A 495 -0.60 27.65 18.49
N ALA A 496 0.50 26.98 18.80
CA ALA A 496 0.73 25.57 18.49
C ALA A 496 0.67 24.67 19.74
N ARG A 497 0.00 25.12 20.80
CA ARG A 497 -0.26 24.30 21.99
C ARG A 497 -1.30 23.22 21.70
N GLY A 498 -1.11 22.08 22.32
CA GLY A 498 -2.04 20.96 22.30
C GLY A 498 -1.81 20.02 23.47
N GLU A 499 -2.56 18.93 23.48
CA GLU A 499 -2.49 17.88 24.49
C GLU A 499 -2.52 16.52 23.80
N PHE A 500 -1.73 15.58 24.31
CA PHE A 500 -1.74 14.19 23.89
C PHE A 500 -1.82 13.32 25.14
N ARG A 501 -2.88 12.52 25.27
CA ARG A 501 -3.13 11.63 26.43
C ARG A 501 -3.02 12.34 27.80
N GLY A 502 -3.60 13.55 27.93
CA GLY A 502 -3.52 14.32 29.17
C GLY A 502 -2.24 15.13 29.34
N GLU A 503 -1.24 14.96 28.47
CA GLU A 503 0.04 15.65 28.57
C GLU A 503 0.13 16.84 27.60
N PRO A 504 0.39 18.06 28.10
CA PRO A 504 0.51 19.22 27.24
C PRO A 504 1.83 19.20 26.46
N PHE A 505 1.78 19.76 25.25
CA PHE A 505 2.94 19.98 24.39
C PHE A 505 2.82 21.32 23.64
N VAL A 506 3.93 21.77 23.04
CA VAL A 506 3.95 22.94 22.16
C VAL A 506 4.70 22.60 20.88
N GLY A 507 4.00 22.66 19.75
CA GLY A 507 4.57 22.44 18.42
C GLY A 507 4.74 20.97 18.04
N GLY A 508 4.92 20.74 16.74
CA GLY A 508 4.99 19.41 16.13
C GLY A 508 6.10 18.51 16.69
N ARG A 509 7.26 19.07 17.03
CA ARG A 509 8.36 18.29 17.59
C ARG A 509 8.04 17.72 18.96
N ALA A 510 7.47 18.53 19.85
CA ALA A 510 7.07 18.07 21.17
C ALA A 510 5.93 17.04 21.06
N LEU A 511 4.99 17.23 20.13
CA LEU A 511 3.99 16.20 19.81
C LEU A 511 4.64 14.89 19.37
N ALA A 512 5.60 14.93 18.44
CA ALA A 512 6.30 13.74 17.96
C ALA A 512 7.04 13.01 19.09
N GLU A 513 7.67 13.76 20.00
CA GLU A 513 8.32 13.23 21.20
C GLU A 513 7.31 12.56 22.15
N ARG A 514 6.10 13.12 22.32
CA ARG A 514 5.01 12.51 23.12
C ARG A 514 4.49 11.22 22.50
N VAL A 515 4.24 11.21 21.19
CA VAL A 515 3.79 10.01 20.47
C VAL A 515 4.86 8.91 20.52
N ALA A 516 6.14 9.26 20.37
CA ALA A 516 7.24 8.31 20.47
C ALA A 516 7.49 7.79 21.89
N ALA A 517 7.01 8.49 22.92
CA ALA A 517 7.13 8.05 24.31
C ALA A 517 6.11 6.96 24.68
N THR A 518 5.04 6.78 23.89
CA THR A 518 4.06 5.70 24.07
C THR A 518 4.32 4.54 23.09
N ASP A 519 3.65 3.41 23.31
CA ASP A 519 3.70 2.27 22.39
C ASP A 519 2.70 2.40 21.23
N ASP A 520 1.88 3.45 21.19
CA ASP A 520 0.83 3.62 20.16
C ASP A 520 1.38 3.58 18.75
N PHE A 521 2.50 4.28 18.52
CA PHE A 521 3.15 4.28 17.21
C PHE A 521 3.70 2.90 16.87
N ALA A 522 4.40 2.25 17.79
CA ALA A 522 4.97 0.93 17.55
C ALA A 522 3.87 -0.11 17.25
N ALA A 523 2.81 -0.15 18.07
CA ALA A 523 1.66 -1.03 17.88
C ALA A 523 0.93 -0.76 16.55
N CYS A 524 0.76 0.51 16.19
CA CYS A 524 0.17 0.86 14.90
C CYS A 524 1.01 0.34 13.73
N GLN A 525 2.34 0.48 13.78
CA GLN A 525 3.21 -0.01 12.70
C GLN A 525 3.15 -1.54 12.56
N VAL A 526 3.00 -2.29 13.66
CA VAL A 526 2.78 -3.74 13.65
C VAL A 526 1.49 -4.09 12.90
N ARG A 527 0.37 -3.50 13.31
CA ARG A 527 -0.94 -3.71 12.68
C ARG A 527 -0.93 -3.36 11.19
N ARG A 528 -0.26 -2.26 10.82
CA ARG A 528 -0.14 -1.84 9.42
C ARG A 528 0.73 -2.77 8.59
N LEU A 529 1.82 -3.29 9.15
CA LEU A 529 2.64 -4.28 8.46
C LEU A 529 1.90 -5.60 8.26
N TYR A 530 1.13 -6.03 9.26
CA TYR A 530 0.26 -7.21 9.17
C TYR A 530 -0.69 -7.10 7.97
N ARG A 531 -1.44 -5.99 7.89
CA ARG A 531 -2.32 -5.67 6.75
C ARG A 531 -1.60 -5.70 5.41
N TYR A 532 -0.42 -5.10 5.34
CA TYR A 532 0.35 -5.01 4.11
C TYR A 532 0.86 -6.37 3.63
N ALA A 533 1.37 -7.17 4.56
CA ALA A 533 1.96 -8.47 4.23
C ALA A 533 0.89 -9.50 3.83
N LEU A 534 -0.27 -9.50 4.52
CA LEU A 534 -1.34 -10.46 4.28
C LEU A 534 -2.34 -9.98 3.22
N GLY A 535 -2.45 -8.67 2.98
CA GLY A 535 -3.33 -8.12 1.93
C GLY A 535 -4.78 -7.96 2.35
N HIS A 536 -5.08 -7.84 3.65
CA HIS A 536 -6.44 -7.62 4.15
C HIS A 536 -6.48 -6.75 5.41
N LEU A 537 -7.66 -6.27 5.75
CA LEU A 537 -7.93 -5.66 7.05
C LEU A 537 -8.09 -6.76 8.09
N GLU A 538 -7.36 -6.68 9.21
CA GLU A 538 -7.43 -7.68 10.26
C GLU A 538 -8.86 -7.87 10.79
N ALA A 539 -9.27 -9.12 10.96
CA ALA A 539 -10.49 -9.47 11.68
C ALA A 539 -10.27 -9.43 13.20
N TYR A 540 -11.35 -9.40 13.97
CA TYR A 540 -11.28 -9.47 15.43
C TYR A 540 -10.53 -10.73 15.91
N SER A 541 -10.74 -11.86 15.22
CA SER A 541 -10.07 -13.13 15.49
C SER A 541 -8.57 -13.14 15.21
N GLU A 542 -8.05 -12.12 14.52
CA GLU A 542 -6.62 -11.99 14.21
C GLU A 542 -5.88 -11.06 15.18
N LEU A 543 -6.59 -10.34 16.05
CA LEU A 543 -5.99 -9.44 17.05
C LEU A 543 -4.98 -10.14 17.98
N PRO A 544 -5.21 -11.38 18.46
CA PRO A 544 -4.23 -12.09 19.27
C PRO A 544 -2.84 -12.18 18.60
N ALA A 545 -2.81 -12.47 17.29
CA ALA A 545 -1.54 -12.53 16.54
C ALA A 545 -0.85 -11.16 16.43
N ILE A 546 -1.62 -10.09 16.30
CA ILE A 546 -1.09 -8.72 16.23
C ILE A 546 -0.50 -8.31 17.59
N ASP A 547 -1.15 -8.69 18.69
CA ASP A 547 -0.66 -8.41 20.05
C ASP A 547 0.63 -9.19 20.35
N GLU A 548 0.71 -10.47 19.95
CA GLU A 548 1.93 -11.27 20.04
C GLU A 548 3.08 -10.66 19.23
N LEU A 549 2.80 -10.19 18.02
CA LEU A 549 3.79 -9.50 17.18
C LEU A 549 4.23 -8.15 17.78
N ALA A 550 3.33 -7.43 18.45
CA ALA A 550 3.66 -6.18 19.11
C ALA A 550 4.59 -6.40 20.31
N LEU A 551 4.36 -7.46 21.09
CA LEU A 551 5.25 -7.90 22.16
C LEU A 551 6.63 -8.29 21.63
N ALA A 552 6.68 -9.09 20.56
CA ALA A 552 7.94 -9.48 19.92
C ALA A 552 8.71 -8.26 19.39
N PHE A 553 8.00 -7.31 18.76
CA PHE A 553 8.57 -6.07 18.27
C PHE A 553 9.16 -5.22 19.40
N GLN A 554 8.45 -5.09 20.52
CA GLN A 554 8.95 -4.38 21.69
C GLN A 554 10.19 -5.06 22.28
N ALA A 555 10.17 -6.38 22.42
CA ALA A 555 11.26 -7.17 22.97
C ALA A 555 12.55 -7.07 22.11
N ASP A 556 12.41 -6.96 20.79
CA ASP A 556 13.53 -6.77 19.86
C ASP A 556 14.00 -5.30 19.78
N GLY A 557 13.53 -4.42 20.66
CA GLY A 557 13.92 -3.00 20.64
C GLY A 557 13.31 -2.21 19.48
N ARG A 558 12.16 -2.66 18.97
CA ARG A 558 11.35 -2.02 17.94
C ARG A 558 12.08 -1.84 16.61
N ARG A 559 12.90 -2.83 16.21
CA ARG A 559 13.58 -2.86 14.91
C ARG A 559 12.66 -3.42 13.83
N PHE A 560 12.50 -2.68 12.73
CA PHE A 560 11.57 -3.08 11.67
C PHE A 560 11.97 -4.40 11.02
N ARG A 561 13.29 -4.65 10.86
CA ARG A 561 13.81 -5.94 10.38
C ARG A 561 13.35 -7.09 11.27
N GLY A 562 13.45 -6.93 12.59
CA GLY A 562 12.98 -7.91 13.56
C GLY A 562 11.49 -8.18 13.46
N LEU A 563 10.67 -7.14 13.30
CA LEU A 563 9.23 -7.27 13.09
C LEU A 563 8.89 -8.04 11.80
N VAL A 564 9.57 -7.75 10.69
CA VAL A 564 9.38 -8.51 9.44
C VAL A 564 9.67 -9.99 9.68
N LEU A 565 10.80 -10.30 10.34
CA LEU A 565 11.19 -11.68 10.62
C LEU A 565 10.25 -12.38 11.61
N ALA A 566 9.71 -11.66 12.59
CA ALA A 566 8.71 -12.18 13.51
C ALA A 566 7.41 -12.50 12.77
N LEU A 567 6.93 -11.59 11.92
CA LEU A 567 5.71 -11.77 11.13
C LEU A 567 5.80 -12.97 10.19
N VAL A 568 6.85 -13.08 9.37
CA VAL A 568 6.99 -14.20 8.41
C VAL A 568 7.10 -15.56 9.09
N SER A 569 7.60 -15.60 10.32
CA SER A 569 7.75 -16.84 11.10
C SER A 569 6.48 -17.16 11.92
N HIS A 570 5.52 -16.23 11.99
CA HIS A 570 4.32 -16.37 12.80
C HIS A 570 3.29 -17.31 12.12
N PRO A 571 2.53 -18.12 12.88
CA PRO A 571 1.45 -18.95 12.31
C PRO A 571 0.47 -18.18 11.42
N ALA A 572 0.16 -16.92 11.76
CA ALA A 572 -0.72 -16.06 10.97
C ALA A 572 -0.23 -15.81 9.53
N PHE A 573 1.09 -15.92 9.26
CA PHE A 573 1.62 -15.73 7.90
C PHE A 573 1.41 -16.96 7.01
N ARG A 574 1.15 -18.13 7.59
CA ARG A 574 0.94 -19.40 6.86
C ARG A 574 -0.48 -19.94 6.93
N ALA A 575 -1.22 -19.60 7.97
CA ALA A 575 -2.59 -20.08 8.16
C ALA A 575 -3.59 -19.30 7.29
N VAL A 576 -4.61 -19.99 6.81
CA VAL A 576 -5.79 -19.41 6.18
C VAL A 576 -7.04 -20.12 6.70
N GLY A 577 -8.18 -19.44 6.68
CA GLY A 577 -9.43 -19.93 7.21
C GLY A 577 -10.09 -21.05 6.38
N PRO A 578 -11.28 -21.50 6.79
CA PRO A 578 -12.13 -22.33 5.96
C PRO A 578 -12.43 -21.65 4.61
N LEU A 579 -12.75 -22.43 3.58
CA LEU A 579 -13.34 -21.86 2.36
C LEU A 579 -14.78 -21.48 2.71
N ASP A 580 -15.19 -20.26 2.38
CA ASP A 580 -16.57 -19.84 2.57
C ASP A 580 -17.47 -20.65 1.62
N GLU A 581 -18.20 -21.62 2.16
CA GLU A 581 -19.17 -22.44 1.40
C GLU A 581 -20.42 -21.62 0.98
N GLU A 582 -20.58 -20.40 1.52
CA GLU A 582 -21.73 -19.51 1.33
C GLU A 582 -21.43 -18.22 0.56
N ALA A 583 -20.24 -18.06 -0.04
CA ALA A 583 -19.97 -16.92 -0.91
C ALA A 583 -20.81 -17.05 -2.21
N PRO A 584 -21.72 -16.10 -2.51
CA PRO A 584 -22.70 -16.20 -3.59
C PRO A 584 -22.10 -16.24 -5.01
#